data_AF-A0A962C214-F1
#
_entry.id   AF-A0A962C214-F1
#
_cell.length_a   1.000
_cell.length_b   1.000
_cell.length_c   1.000
_cell.angle_alpha   90.00
_cell.angle_beta   90.00
_cell.angle_gamma   90.00
#
_symmetry.space_group_name_H-M   'P 1'
#
loop_
_entity.id
_entity.type
_entity.pdbx_description
1 polymer ?
#
loop_
_entity_poly.entity_id
_entity_poly.type
_entity_poly.pdbx_seq_one_letter_code
_entity_poly.pdbx_strand_id
1 'polypeptide(L)'
;MAKVTKTFQYGNHQVTLETGEVARQASGAVIVKMADTVVLVSVVGSKSARDGVDFFPLTVDYQEKFYAGGRIPGGFFKREARPSERETLTSRLIDRPI
;
A
#
# COMPACT_ATOMS: atom_id res chain seq x y z
N MET A 1 10.60 17.28 0.24
CA MET A 1 9.75 17.55 -0.93
C MET A 1 8.51 18.26 -0.44
N ALA A 2 8.00 19.22 -1.21
CA ALA A 2 6.71 19.82 -0.89
C ALA A 2 5.60 18.78 -1.10
N LYS A 3 4.57 18.85 -0.27
CA LYS A 3 3.36 18.03 -0.42
C LYS A 3 2.69 18.35 -1.76
N VAL A 4 2.40 17.33 -2.55
CA VAL A 4 1.65 17.44 -3.80
C VAL A 4 0.35 16.67 -3.64
N THR A 5 -0.77 17.33 -3.91
CA THR A 5 -2.10 16.75 -3.77
C THR A 5 -2.90 16.94 -5.05
N LYS A 6 -3.56 15.87 -5.51
CA LYS A 6 -4.50 15.93 -6.64
C LYS A 6 -5.80 15.25 -6.25
N THR A 7 -6.89 15.95 -6.49
CA THR A 7 -8.25 15.46 -6.23
C THR A 7 -9.06 15.46 -7.52
N PHE A 8 -9.84 14.40 -7.73
CA PHE A 8 -10.71 14.25 -8.89
C PHE A 8 -11.96 13.41 -8.56
N GLN A 9 -12.99 13.53 -9.40
CA GLN A 9 -14.23 12.76 -9.26
C GLN A 9 -14.11 11.39 -9.92
N TYR A 10 -14.56 10.33 -9.25
CA TYR A 10 -14.64 8.97 -9.76
C TYR A 10 -15.98 8.34 -9.37
N GLY A 11 -16.91 8.31 -10.34
CA GLY A 11 -18.29 7.91 -10.09
C GLY A 11 -18.94 8.81 -9.03
N ASN A 12 -19.45 8.21 -7.95
CA ASN A 12 -20.06 8.92 -6.83
C ASN A 12 -19.07 9.35 -5.75
N HIS A 13 -17.79 9.05 -5.91
CA HIS A 13 -16.76 9.31 -4.90
C HIS A 13 -15.73 10.31 -5.40
N GLN A 14 -15.15 11.05 -4.47
CA GLN A 14 -13.98 11.88 -4.72
C GLN A 14 -12.73 11.11 -4.33
N VAL A 15 -11.75 11.05 -5.22
CA VAL A 15 -10.46 10.40 -5.00
C VAL A 15 -9.40 11.47 -4.83
N THR A 16 -8.60 11.36 -3.77
CA THR A 16 -7.47 12.24 -3.48
C THR A 16 -6.18 11.44 -3.43
N LEU A 17 -5.19 11.87 -4.19
CA LEU A 17 -3.84 11.33 -4.23
C LEU A 17 -2.89 12.35 -3.60
N GLU A 18 -2.08 11.92 -2.65
CA GLU A 18 -1.14 12.77 -1.92
C GLU A 18 0.26 12.14 -1.87
N THR A 19 1.30 12.92 -2.17
CA THR A 19 2.70 12.47 -2.12
C THR A 19 3.64 13.56 -1.59
N GLY A 20 4.87 13.19 -1.25
CA GLY A 20 5.96 14.12 -0.85
C GLY A 20 6.12 14.33 0.66
N GLU A 21 5.15 13.93 1.47
CA GLU A 21 5.15 14.11 2.93
C GLU A 21 5.53 12.82 3.70
N VAL A 22 4.88 11.70 3.39
CA VAL A 22 5.05 10.41 4.08
C VAL A 22 5.94 9.45 3.29
N ALA A 23 6.72 8.62 3.99
CA ALA A 23 7.60 7.59 3.41
C ALA A 23 8.60 8.10 2.35
N ARG A 24 9.14 9.31 2.56
CA ARG A 24 10.03 10.03 1.61
C ARG A 24 11.32 9.32 1.19
N GLN A 25 11.70 8.24 1.87
CA GLN A 25 12.88 7.44 1.51
C GLN A 25 12.58 6.31 0.52
N ALA A 26 11.30 5.95 0.33
CA ALA A 26 10.91 4.98 -0.69
C ALA A 26 11.15 5.57 -2.09
N SER A 27 11.28 4.70 -3.10
CA SER A 27 11.38 5.13 -4.51
C SER A 27 10.13 5.89 -4.96
N GLY A 28 8.97 5.51 -4.43
CA GLY A 28 7.71 6.24 -4.56
C GLY A 28 6.78 5.95 -3.39
N ALA A 29 5.99 6.94 -2.98
CA ALA A 29 4.96 6.77 -1.95
C ALA A 29 3.76 7.67 -2.22
N VAL A 30 2.56 7.13 -2.12
CA VAL A 30 1.29 7.85 -2.31
C VAL A 30 0.30 7.44 -1.23
N ILE A 31 -0.32 8.42 -0.58
CA ILE A 31 -1.53 8.23 0.21
C ILE A 31 -2.71 8.42 -0.72
N VAL A 32 -3.51 7.38 -0.88
CA VAL A 32 -4.75 7.38 -1.65
C VAL A 32 -5.92 7.43 -0.69
N LYS A 33 -6.83 8.39 -0.89
CA LYS A 33 -8.06 8.55 -0.11
C LYS A 33 -9.26 8.48 -1.03
N MET A 34 -10.25 7.69 -0.67
CA MET A 34 -11.53 7.60 -1.36
C MET A 34 -12.64 7.48 -0.32
N ALA A 35 -13.48 8.51 -0.22
CA ALA A 35 -14.35 8.72 0.95
C ALA A 35 -13.54 8.59 2.26
N ASP A 36 -13.98 7.74 3.19
CA ASP A 36 -13.33 7.56 4.49
C ASP A 36 -12.20 6.51 4.48
N THR A 37 -11.98 5.82 3.36
CA THR A 37 -10.94 4.79 3.25
C THR A 37 -9.63 5.40 2.77
N VAL A 38 -8.55 5.06 3.47
CA VAL A 38 -7.20 5.57 3.21
C VAL A 38 -6.22 4.41 3.09
N VAL A 39 -5.39 4.43 2.05
CA VAL A 39 -4.32 3.46 1.83
C VAL A 39 -3.01 4.21 1.58
N LEU A 40 -1.95 3.84 2.32
CA LEU A 40 -0.58 4.25 2.03
C LEU A 40 0.05 3.18 1.14
N VAL A 41 0.44 3.55 -0.08
CA VAL A 41 1.12 2.67 -1.03
C VAL A 41 2.55 3.18 -1.19
N SER A 42 3.53 2.30 -0.95
CA SER A 42 4.95 2.60 -1.16
C SER A 42 5.58 1.58 -2.11
N VAL A 43 6.49 2.05 -2.95
CA VAL A 43 7.26 1.22 -3.88
C VAL A 43 8.74 1.46 -3.64
N VAL A 44 9.52 0.37 -3.63
CA VAL A 44 10.98 0.41 -3.55
C VAL A 44 11.54 -0.43 -4.69
N GLY A 45 12.28 0.22 -5.59
CA GLY A 45 13.04 -0.45 -6.65
C GLY A 45 14.53 -0.40 -6.32
N SER A 46 15.20 -1.55 -6.42
CA SER A 46 16.66 -1.58 -6.38
C SER A 46 17.24 -0.81 -7.56
N LYS A 47 18.31 -0.03 -7.34
CA LYS A 47 19.00 0.70 -8.42
C LYS A 47 19.75 -0.22 -9.38
N SER A 48 20.09 -1.42 -8.93
CA SER A 48 20.78 -2.44 -9.71
C SER A 48 20.08 -3.78 -9.54
N ALA A 49 20.11 -4.60 -10.59
CA ALA A 49 19.73 -6.00 -10.50
C ALA A 49 20.68 -6.74 -9.55
N ARG A 50 20.18 -7.79 -8.90
CA ARG A 50 21.02 -8.69 -8.10
C ARG A 50 21.74 -9.67 -9.02
N ASP A 51 23.01 -9.93 -8.74
CA ASP A 51 23.81 -10.88 -9.51
C ASP A 51 23.18 -12.29 -9.47
N GLY A 52 23.15 -12.94 -10.64
CA GLY A 52 22.64 -14.31 -10.78
C GLY A 52 21.12 -14.45 -10.75
N VAL A 53 20.37 -13.36 -10.90
CA VAL A 53 18.90 -13.40 -11.03
C VAL A 53 18.48 -13.65 -12.48
N ASP A 54 17.68 -14.68 -12.69
CA ASP A 54 17.15 -15.14 -14.00
C ASP A 54 15.65 -14.86 -14.19
N PHE A 55 14.99 -14.23 -13.21
CA PHE A 55 13.57 -13.85 -13.24
C PHE A 55 13.36 -12.41 -12.74
N PHE A 56 12.16 -11.86 -12.88
CA PHE A 56 11.84 -10.54 -12.32
C PHE A 56 11.30 -10.67 -10.88
N PRO A 57 12.05 -10.25 -9.85
CA PRO A 57 11.61 -10.38 -8.46
C PRO A 57 10.66 -9.24 -8.08
N LEU A 58 9.36 -9.46 -8.33
CA LEU A 58 8.29 -8.58 -7.87
C LEU A 58 7.58 -9.22 -6.67
N THR A 59 7.35 -8.41 -5.63
CA THR A 59 6.54 -8.79 -4.48
C THR A 59 5.54 -7.68 -4.19
N VAL A 60 4.28 -8.05 -3.96
CA VAL A 60 3.22 -7.15 -3.54
C VAL A 60 2.65 -7.60 -2.21
N ASP A 61 2.83 -6.76 -1.19
CA ASP A 61 2.32 -6.99 0.16
C ASP A 61 1.19 -6.00 0.48
N TYR A 62 -0.01 -6.52 0.65
CA TYR A 62 -1.17 -5.78 1.14
C TYR A 62 -1.45 -6.19 2.59
N GLN A 63 -1.64 -5.20 3.46
CA GLN A 63 -1.98 -5.43 4.87
C GLN A 63 -3.04 -4.44 5.36
N GLU A 64 -4.06 -4.96 6.03
CA GLU A 64 -5.08 -4.18 6.72
C GLU A 64 -4.72 -4.02 8.19
N LYS A 65 -4.66 -2.76 8.64
CA LYS A 65 -4.40 -2.46 10.05
C LYS A 65 -5.71 -2.41 10.82
N PHE A 66 -5.79 -3.09 11.96
CA PHE A 66 -7.02 -3.12 12.75
C PHE A 66 -7.45 -1.73 13.24
N TYR A 67 -6.47 -0.84 13.48
CA TYR A 67 -6.75 0.54 13.86
C TYR A 67 -7.52 1.31 12.78
N ALA A 68 -7.44 0.91 11.50
CA ALA A 68 -8.19 1.57 10.42
C ALA A 68 -9.71 1.43 10.61
N GLY A 69 -10.15 0.36 11.26
CA GLY A 69 -11.53 0.15 11.69
C GLY A 69 -11.80 0.46 13.16
N GLY A 70 -10.86 1.11 13.86
CA GLY A 70 -10.98 1.41 15.30
C GLY A 70 -10.99 0.17 16.20
N ARG A 71 -10.37 -0.93 15.76
CA ARG A 71 -10.34 -2.21 16.49
C ARG A 71 -8.95 -2.52 17.03
N ILE A 72 -8.91 -3.22 18.16
CA ILE A 72 -7.68 -3.83 18.68
C ILE A 72 -7.58 -5.25 18.11
N PRO A 73 -6.42 -5.69 17.60
CA PRO A 73 -6.27 -7.06 17.12
C PRO A 73 -6.61 -8.07 18.24
N GLY A 74 -7.42 -9.07 17.90
CA GLY A 74 -7.76 -10.16 18.81
C GLY A 74 -6.58 -11.10 19.10
N GLY A 75 -6.75 -11.99 20.08
CA GLY A 75 -5.74 -13.01 20.43
C GLY A 75 -4.66 -12.54 21.42
N PHE A 76 -3.73 -13.45 21.74
CA PHE A 76 -2.74 -13.25 22.81
C PHE A 76 -1.77 -12.10 22.54
N PHE A 77 -1.25 -12.01 21.31
CA PHE A 77 -0.21 -11.05 20.94
C PHE A 77 -0.72 -9.63 20.64
N LYS A 78 -2.04 -9.45 20.44
CA LYS A 78 -2.68 -8.16 20.13
C LYS A 78 -1.98 -7.37 19.00
N ARG A 79 -1.50 -8.06 17.97
CA ARG A 79 -0.78 -7.48 16.83
C ARG A 79 -1.26 -8.09 15.51
N GLU A 80 -1.18 -7.35 14.41
CA GLU A 80 -1.27 -7.93 13.08
C GLU A 80 -0.19 -9.01 12.91
N ALA A 81 -0.63 -10.18 12.45
CA ALA A 81 0.21 -11.34 12.25
C ALA A 81 0.49 -11.54 10.75
N ARG A 82 0.58 -12.80 10.32
CA ARG A 82 0.67 -13.16 8.91
C ARG A 82 -0.56 -12.65 8.15
N PRO A 83 -0.41 -12.30 6.86
CA PRO A 83 -1.55 -11.92 6.02
C PRO A 83 -2.63 -12.99 6.07
N SER A 84 -3.87 -12.55 6.22
CA SER A 84 -5.07 -13.36 6.03
C SER A 84 -5.21 -13.80 4.58
N GLU A 85 -6.11 -14.75 4.33
CA GLU A 85 -6.47 -15.17 2.97
C GLU A 85 -6.95 -13.97 2.14
N ARG A 86 -7.79 -13.10 2.72
CA ARG A 86 -8.28 -11.89 2.06
C ARG A 86 -7.14 -10.96 1.68
N GLU A 87 -6.19 -10.70 2.59
CA GLU A 87 -5.04 -9.85 2.30
C GLU A 87 -4.17 -10.45 1.19
N THR A 88 -3.98 -11.77 1.20
CA THR A 88 -3.24 -12.50 0.15
C THR A 88 -3.93 -12.39 -1.22
N LEU A 89 -5.26 -12.53 -1.26
CA LEU A 89 -6.03 -12.36 -2.49
C LEU A 89 -5.98 -10.92 -3.02
N THR A 90 -6.03 -9.93 -2.13
CA THR A 90 -5.88 -8.51 -2.50
C THR A 90 -4.48 -8.22 -3.03
N SER A 91 -3.41 -8.76 -2.41
CA SER A 91 -2.05 -8.70 -2.96
C SER A 91 -2.01 -9.20 -4.40
N ARG A 92 -2.60 -10.38 -4.66
CA ARG A 92 -2.64 -10.96 -6.02
C ARG A 92 -3.44 -10.13 -7.02
N LEU A 93 -4.51 -9.46 -6.58
CA LEU A 93 -5.29 -8.57 -7.46
C LEU A 93 -4.50 -7.34 -7.89
N ILE A 94 -3.58 -6.85 -7.05
CA ILE A 94 -2.70 -5.72 -7.37
C ILE A 94 -1.50 -6.18 -8.22
N ASP A 95 -0.95 -7.35 -7.93
CA ASP A 95 0.22 -7.93 -8.61
C ASP A 95 -0.03 -8.33 -10.07
N ARG A 96 -1.20 -8.92 -10.35
CA ARG A 96 -1.51 -9.44 -11.70
C ARG A 96 -1.64 -8.40 -12.84
N PRO A 97 -2.17 -7.18 -12.61
CA PRO A 97 -2.34 -6.18 -13.68
C PRO A 97 -1.14 -5.26 -13.94
N ILE A 98 -0.11 -5.27 -13.10
CA ILE A 98 1.09 -4.41 -13.24
C ILE A 98 2.22 -5.11 -13.99
#